data_AF-A0A5K0UZL8-F1
#
_entry.id   AF-A0A5K0UZL8-F1
#
_cell.length_a   1.000
_cell.length_b   1.000
_cell.length_c   1.000
_cell.angle_alpha   90.00
_cell.angle_beta   90.00
_cell.angle_gamma   90.00
#
_symmetry.space_group_name_H-M   'P 1'
#
loop_
_entity.id
_entity.type
_entity.pdbx_description
1 polymer ?
#
loop_
_entity_poly.entity_id
_entity_poly.type
_entity_poly.pdbx_seq_one_letter_code
_entity_poly.pdbx_strand_id
1 'polypeptide(L)'
;IFGSIGGVSAGFVIGKEGPMVHTGACIASLLGQGGSRKYHLTWTWLRYFKNDRDRRDLVTCGSAAGVAAAFRAPVGGVLFALEEAAS
;
A
#
# COMPACT_ATOMS: atom_id res chain seq x y z
N ILE A 1 -5.06 6.43 8.41
CA ILE A 1 -6.04 7.28 7.71
C ILE A 1 -6.74 8.25 8.67
N PHE A 2 -7.68 7.82 9.54
CA PHE A 2 -8.38 8.72 10.46
C PHE A 2 -7.45 9.53 11.38
N GLY A 3 -6.43 8.90 11.97
CA GLY A 3 -5.44 9.62 12.80
C GLY A 3 -4.64 10.66 12.01
N SER A 4 -4.31 10.37 10.75
CA SER A 4 -3.61 11.31 9.86
C SER A 4 -4.50 12.50 9.50
N ILE A 5 -5.78 12.27 9.22
CA ILE A 5 -6.77 13.32 8.97
C ILE A 5 -6.93 14.19 10.22
N GLY A 6 -7.14 13.56 11.38
CA GLY A 6 -7.32 14.23 12.66
C GLY A 6 -6.11 15.10 13.04
N GLY A 7 -4.89 14.56 12.96
CA GLY A 7 -3.69 15.30 13.32
C GLY A 7 -3.38 16.47 12.37
N VAL A 8 -3.61 16.31 11.06
CA VAL A 8 -3.48 17.41 10.10
C VAL A 8 -4.56 18.48 10.36
N SER A 9 -5.81 18.07 10.62
CA SER A 9 -6.90 18.99 10.94
C SER A 9 -6.71 19.73 12.28
N ALA A 10 -6.00 19.11 13.22
CA ALA A 10 -5.66 19.69 14.53
C ALA A 10 -4.46 20.66 14.47
N GLY A 11 -3.84 20.85 13.29
CA GLY A 11 -2.72 21.77 13.11
C GLY A 11 -1.37 21.24 13.61
N PHE A 12 -1.23 19.93 13.83
CA PHE A 12 0.06 19.35 14.16
C PHE A 12 1.00 19.37 12.96
N VAL A 13 2.30 19.52 13.22
CA VAL A 13 3.36 19.49 12.19
C VAL A 13 3.62 18.05 11.76
N ILE A 14 2.64 17.44 11.09
CA ILE A 14 2.69 16.09 10.57
C ILE A 14 2.29 16.06 9.09
N GLY A 15 2.93 15.19 8.32
CA GLY A 15 2.62 14.99 6.90
C GLY A 15 1.69 13.80 6.66
N LYS A 16 0.81 13.91 5.66
CA LYS A 16 -0.04 12.79 5.20
C LYS A 16 0.71 11.74 4.37
N GLU A 17 1.95 12.05 3.95
CA GLU A 17 2.66 11.28 2.92
C GLU A 17 3.08 9.89 3.39
N GLY A 18 3.66 9.77 4.59
CA GLY A 18 4.04 8.46 5.16
C GLY A 18 2.85 7.51 5.32
N PRO A 19 1.73 7.94 5.93
CA PRO A 19 0.52 7.12 6.04
C PRO A 19 -0.04 6.64 4.69
N MET A 20 0.16 7.37 3.59
CA MET A 20 -0.32 6.96 2.27
C MET A 20 0.44 5.77 1.71
N VAL A 21 1.76 5.72 1.88
CA VAL A 21 2.60 4.57 1.48
C VAL A 21 2.12 3.30 2.18
N HIS A 22 1.96 3.36 3.51
CA HIS A 22 1.48 2.23 4.30
C HIS A 22 0.04 1.82 3.94
N THR A 23 -0.83 2.79 3.66
CA THR A 23 -2.21 2.49 3.25
C THR A 23 -2.24 1.74 1.91
N GLY A 24 -1.41 2.15 0.94
CA GLY A 24 -1.25 1.45 -0.34
C GLY A 24 -0.75 0.01 -0.17
N ALA A 25 0.25 -0.19 0.70
CA ALA A 25 0.78 -1.50 1.07
C ALA A 25 -0.31 -2.43 1.66
N CYS A 26 -1.10 -1.91 2.60
CA CYS A 26 -2.19 -2.67 3.22
C CYS A 26 -3.28 -3.07 2.21
N ILE A 27 -3.66 -2.16 1.31
CA ILE A 27 -4.64 -2.45 0.26
C ILE A 27 -4.11 -3.54 -0.67
N ALA A 28 -2.87 -3.45 -1.12
CA ALA A 28 -2.26 -4.47 -1.96
C ALA A 28 -2.13 -5.83 -1.26
N SER A 29 -1.78 -5.84 0.03
CA SER A 29 -1.74 -7.08 0.82
C SER A 29 -3.13 -7.74 0.94
N LEU A 30 -4.18 -6.94 1.14
CA LEU A 30 -5.56 -7.42 1.18
C LEU A 30 -6.00 -7.99 -0.17
N LEU A 31 -5.66 -7.32 -1.27
CA LEU A 31 -5.96 -7.79 -2.63
C LEU A 31 -5.20 -9.08 -2.96
N GLY A 32 -3.90 -9.16 -2.64
CA GLY A 32 -3.09 -10.36 -2.84
C GLY A 32 -3.53 -11.55 -1.98
N GLN A 33 -4.20 -11.31 -0.85
CA GLN A 33 -4.82 -12.35 -0.02
C GLN A 33 -6.17 -12.85 -0.52
N GLY A 34 -6.72 -12.23 -1.57
CA GLY A 34 -8.07 -12.53 -2.04
C GLY A 34 -9.14 -12.01 -1.09
N GLY A 35 -8.85 -10.98 -0.30
CA GLY A 35 -9.78 -10.35 0.63
C GLY A 35 -9.48 -10.60 2.11
N SER A 36 -10.47 -10.37 2.96
CA SER A 36 -10.27 -10.39 4.41
C SER A 36 -10.68 -11.74 5.00
N ARG A 37 -9.67 -12.47 5.51
CA ARG A 37 -9.87 -13.68 6.31
C ARG A 37 -10.74 -13.42 7.54
N LYS A 38 -10.61 -12.25 8.16
CA LYS A 38 -11.35 -11.88 9.39
C LYS A 38 -12.85 -11.69 9.16
N TYR A 39 -13.24 -11.22 7.97
CA TYR A 39 -14.64 -10.96 7.61
C TYR A 39 -15.24 -12.04 6.69
N HIS A 40 -14.52 -13.14 6.44
CA HIS A 40 -14.91 -14.20 5.50
C HIS A 40 -15.23 -13.72 4.06
N LEU A 41 -14.90 -12.47 3.70
CA LEU A 41 -14.92 -11.99 2.32
C LEU A 41 -13.67 -12.48 1.60
N THR A 42 -13.73 -13.72 1.11
CA THR A 42 -12.67 -14.26 0.27
C THR A 42 -13.13 -14.34 -1.18
N TRP A 43 -12.68 -13.39 -1.98
CA TRP A 43 -12.90 -13.36 -3.41
C TRP A 43 -12.01 -14.39 -4.09
N THR A 44 -12.61 -15.48 -4.56
CA THR A 44 -11.90 -16.60 -5.20
C THR A 44 -11.13 -16.17 -6.46
N TRP A 45 -11.60 -15.14 -7.18
CA TRP A 45 -10.94 -14.61 -8.38
C TRP A 45 -9.63 -13.86 -8.09
N LEU A 46 -9.49 -13.24 -6.91
CA LEU A 46 -8.26 -12.55 -6.49
C LEU A 46 -7.22 -13.49 -5.88
N ARG A 47 -7.54 -14.78 -5.71
CA ARG A 47 -6.74 -15.76 -4.98
C ARG A 47 -5.59 -16.36 -5.81
N TYR A 48 -5.10 -15.62 -6.81
CA TYR A 48 -4.08 -16.08 -7.77
C TYR A 48 -2.66 -16.01 -7.19
N PHE A 49 -2.40 -15.02 -6.33
CA PHE A 49 -1.08 -14.79 -5.74
C PHE A 49 -0.93 -15.54 -4.41
N LYS A 50 -0.63 -16.83 -4.46
CA LYS A 50 -0.40 -17.68 -3.27
C LYS A 50 1.06 -17.71 -2.80
N ASN A 51 2.00 -17.30 -3.64
CA ASN A 51 3.42 -17.31 -3.32
C ASN A 51 3.81 -16.11 -2.45
N ASP A 52 4.78 -16.28 -1.56
CA ASP A 52 5.31 -15.20 -0.73
C ASP A 52 6.02 -14.11 -1.56
N ARG A 53 6.67 -14.49 -2.67
CA ARG A 53 7.33 -13.52 -3.57
C ARG A 53 6.31 -12.61 -4.24
N ASP A 54 5.29 -13.20 -4.86
CA ASP A 54 4.22 -12.43 -5.49
C ASP A 54 3.47 -11.51 -4.51
N ARG A 55 3.31 -11.95 -3.25
CA ARG A 55 2.77 -11.09 -2.20
C ARG A 55 3.66 -9.91 -1.90
N ARG A 56 4.97 -10.11 -1.79
CA ARG A 56 5.92 -9.02 -1.58
C ARG A 56 5.87 -8.06 -2.76
N ASP A 57 5.93 -8.55 -3.99
CA ASP A 57 5.89 -7.72 -5.19
C ASP A 57 4.61 -6.88 -5.27
N LEU A 58 3.46 -7.48 -4.96
CA LEU A 58 2.20 -6.75 -4.86
C LEU A 58 2.22 -5.66 -3.78
N VAL A 59 2.72 -5.99 -2.58
CA VAL A 59 2.83 -5.03 -1.48
C VAL A 59 3.78 -3.89 -1.86
N THR A 60 4.91 -4.17 -2.49
CA THR A 60 5.85 -3.18 -3.03
C THR A 60 5.18 -2.29 -4.07
N CYS A 61 4.39 -2.87 -4.99
CA CYS A 61 3.60 -2.09 -5.95
C CYS A 61 2.55 -1.21 -5.27
N GLY A 62 1.89 -1.71 -4.21
CA GLY A 62 0.94 -0.94 -3.41
C GLY A 62 1.60 0.22 -2.67
N SER A 63 2.76 -0.01 -2.06
CA SER A 63 3.58 1.03 -1.43
C SER A 63 4.00 2.10 -2.45
N ALA A 64 4.51 1.68 -3.61
CA ALA A 64 4.89 2.55 -4.71
C ALA A 64 3.72 3.40 -5.25
N ALA A 65 2.53 2.81 -5.37
CA ALA A 65 1.31 3.55 -5.70
C ALA A 65 0.97 4.58 -4.61
N GLY A 66 1.16 4.23 -3.34
CA GLY A 66 1.03 5.16 -2.22
C GLY A 66 2.03 6.32 -2.28
N VAL A 67 3.29 6.06 -2.65
CA VAL A 67 4.33 7.09 -2.88
C VAL A 67 3.92 8.01 -4.04
N ALA A 68 3.47 7.44 -5.16
CA ALA A 68 3.03 8.21 -6.31
C ALA A 68 1.82 9.11 -5.97
N ALA A 69 0.85 8.58 -5.22
CA ALA A 69 -0.32 9.33 -4.76
C ALA A 69 0.04 10.43 -3.75
N ALA A 70 1.03 10.16 -2.90
CA ALA A 70 1.52 11.09 -1.88
C ALA A 70 2.18 12.33 -2.50
N PHE A 71 3.19 12.09 -3.34
CA PHE A 71 4.05 13.14 -3.87
C PHE A 71 3.67 13.60 -5.27
N ARG A 72 2.60 13.05 -5.86
CA ARG A 72 2.21 13.27 -7.27
C ARG A 72 3.34 12.95 -8.24
N ALA A 73 4.17 11.96 -7.89
CA ALA A 73 5.39 11.60 -8.60
C ALA A 73 5.35 10.12 -9.01
N PRO A 74 4.74 9.78 -10.16
CA PRO A 74 4.62 8.38 -10.60
C PRO A 74 5.99 7.75 -10.86
N VAL A 75 6.93 8.49 -11.45
CA VAL A 75 8.31 8.02 -11.67
C VAL A 75 9.02 7.75 -10.34
N GLY A 76 8.81 8.60 -9.33
CA GLY A 76 9.36 8.38 -7.99
C GLY A 76 8.81 7.11 -7.33
N GLY A 77 7.51 6.82 -7.52
CA GLY A 77 6.92 5.56 -7.08
C GLY A 77 7.54 4.34 -7.77
N VAL A 78 7.79 4.42 -9.08
CA VAL A 78 8.43 3.32 -9.84
C VAL A 78 9.88 3.11 -9.39
N LEU A 79 10.65 4.18 -9.21
CA LEU A 79 12.02 4.07 -8.69
C LEU A 79 12.04 3.44 -7.29
N PHE A 80 11.12 3.86 -6.42
CA PHE A 80 10.93 3.24 -5.11
C PHE A 80 10.62 1.73 -5.23
N ALA A 81 9.72 1.35 -6.14
CA ALA A 81 9.40 -0.07 -6.35
C ALA A 81 10.61 -0.88 -6.81
N LEU A 82 11.45 -0.31 -7.69
CA LEU A 82 12.65 -0.97 -8.21
C LEU A 82 13.73 -1.13 -7.13
N GLU A 83 13.92 -0.11 -6.29
CA GLU A 83 14.84 -0.16 -5.16
C GLU A 83 14.44 -1.25 -4.17
N GLU A 84 13.15 -1.32 -3.81
CA GLU A 84 12.61 -2.31 -2.87
C GLU A 84 12.52 -3.72 -3.47
N ALA A 85 12.32 -3.87 -4.78
CA ALA A 85 12.30 -5.17 -5.45
C ALA A 85 13.71 -5.77 -5.62
N ALA A 86 14.74 -4.94 -5.58
CA ALA A 86 16.14 -5.38 -5.61
C ALA A 86 16.66 -5.78 -4.21
N SER A 87 15.88 -5.52 -3.15
CA SER A 87 16.23 -5.82 -1.75
C SER A 87 15.79 -7.22 -1.30
#